data_AF-A0A965PHW1-F1
#
_entry.id   AF-A0A965PHW1-F1
#
_cell.length_a   1.000
_cell.length_b   1.000
_cell.length_c   1.000
_cell.angle_alpha   90.00
_cell.angle_beta   90.00
_cell.angle_gamma   90.00
#
_symmetry.space_group_name_H-M   'P 1'
#
loop_
_entity.id
_entity.type
_entity.pdbx_description
1 polymer ?
#
loop_
_entity_poly.entity_id
_entity_poly.type
_entity_poly.pdbx_seq_one_letter_code
_entity_poly.pdbx_strand_id
1 'polypeptide(L)'
;MLYSKLGSIPKPETDGTEGWIEVPEAPEAPEGKEVVWWYPPGWVVRDPKPEGDWNWSQSEERWIEAVVATVEDTVIDMPSANDSINVGTASPTIIV
;
A
#
# COMPACT_ATOMS: atom_id res chain seq x y z
N MET A 1 16.55 17.45 4.63
CA MET A 1 15.39 17.05 3.80
C MET A 1 15.63 15.63 3.30
N LEU A 2 14.60 14.80 3.16
CA LEU A 2 14.74 13.41 2.68
C LEU A 2 13.88 13.17 1.43
N TYR A 3 14.19 12.12 0.68
CA TYR A 3 13.47 11.74 -0.53
C TYR A 3 12.81 10.37 -0.34
N SER A 4 11.50 10.26 -0.57
CA SER A 4 10.76 8.99 -0.58
C SER A 4 10.35 8.63 -2.00
N LYS A 5 10.36 7.34 -2.34
CA LYS A 5 9.87 6.82 -3.63
C LYS A 5 8.84 5.73 -3.39
N LEU A 6 7.61 5.94 -3.88
CA LEU A 6 6.50 4.97 -3.78
C LEU A 6 6.23 4.46 -2.36
N GLY A 7 6.36 5.32 -1.35
CA GLY A 7 6.18 4.94 0.06
C GLY A 7 7.39 4.21 0.69
N SER A 8 8.51 4.09 -0.03
CA SER A 8 9.77 3.58 0.56
C SER A 8 10.31 4.51 1.64
N ILE A 9 11.07 3.93 2.57
CA ILE A 9 11.76 4.67 3.64
C ILE A 9 12.60 5.79 3.01
N PRO A 10 12.42 7.04 3.45
CA PRO A 10 13.03 8.17 2.81
C PRO A 10 14.53 8.21 3.09
N LYS A 11 15.28 8.62 2.06
CA LYS A 11 16.75 8.62 2.04
C LYS A 11 17.31 10.04 1.91
N PRO A 12 18.51 10.29 2.44
CA PRO A 12 19.19 11.58 2.29
C PRO A 12 19.60 11.86 0.84
N GLU A 13 19.70 10.82 0.00
CA GLU A 13 20.08 10.91 -1.40
C GLU A 13 19.06 10.21 -2.29
N THR A 14 18.81 10.76 -3.49
CA THR A 14 18.01 10.10 -4.52
C THR A 14 18.89 9.17 -5.34
N ASP A 15 18.37 8.02 -5.72
CA ASP A 15 19.07 7.04 -6.57
C ASP A 15 19.22 7.52 -8.05
N GLY A 16 18.97 8.79 -8.35
CA GLY A 16 18.96 9.35 -9.71
C GLY A 16 17.79 8.90 -10.60
N THR A 17 16.95 7.98 -10.14
CA THR A 17 15.75 7.53 -10.85
C THR A 17 14.58 8.51 -10.71
N GLU A 18 13.71 8.65 -11.70
CA GLU A 18 12.49 9.47 -11.58
C GLU A 18 11.48 8.88 -10.55
N GLY A 19 10.63 9.75 -9.97
CA GLY A 19 9.56 9.36 -9.04
C GLY A 19 9.85 9.54 -7.54
N TRP A 20 10.91 10.25 -7.17
CA TRP A 20 11.14 10.67 -5.78
C TRP A 20 10.28 11.88 -5.44
N ILE A 21 9.66 11.85 -4.26
CA ILE A 21 9.01 13.00 -3.64
C ILE A 21 9.86 13.51 -2.49
N GLU A 22 9.93 14.82 -2.35
CA GLU A 22 10.56 15.46 -1.20
C GLU A 22 9.66 15.30 0.02
N VAL A 23 10.23 14.81 1.11
CA VAL A 23 9.54 14.61 2.38
C VAL A 23 10.31 15.29 3.50
N PRO A 24 9.60 15.74 4.55
CA PRO A 24 10.26 16.26 5.74
C PRO A 24 11.20 15.22 6.35
N GLU A 25 12.20 15.70 7.08
CA GLU A 25 13.13 14.84 7.81
C GLU A 25 12.40 14.06 8.90
N ALA A 26 13.01 12.95 9.32
CA ALA A 26 12.51 12.20 10.46
C ALA A 26 12.40 13.13 11.68
N PRO A 27 11.25 13.20 12.37
CA PRO A 27 11.16 13.92 13.62
C PRO A 27 12.11 13.30 14.65
N GLU A 28 12.56 14.10 15.61
CA GLU A 28 13.36 13.59 16.71
C GLU A 28 12.53 12.60 17.53
N ALA A 29 13.06 11.38 17.69
CA ALA A 29 12.39 10.36 18.49
C ALA A 29 12.51 10.76 19.98
N PRO A 30 11.41 11.01 20.70
CA PRO A 30 11.48 11.25 22.14
C PRO A 30 12.02 10.01 22.85
N GLU A 31 12.67 10.22 24.00
CA GLU A 31 13.40 9.18 24.73
C GLU A 31 12.53 7.94 24.97
N GLY A 32 12.97 6.78 24.46
CA GLY A 32 12.22 5.53 24.54
C GLY A 32 11.12 5.34 23.49
N LYS A 33 11.09 6.13 22.40
CA LYS A 33 10.25 5.90 21.22
C LYS A 33 11.10 5.69 19.96
N GLU A 34 10.53 5.01 18.98
CA GLU A 34 11.09 4.80 17.64
C GLU A 34 10.30 5.59 16.59
N VAL A 35 11.01 6.20 15.65
CA VAL A 35 10.42 6.90 14.50
C VAL A 35 10.49 5.96 13.31
N VAL A 36 9.33 5.55 12.81
CA VAL A 36 9.23 4.67 11.64
C VAL A 36 8.54 5.37 10.49
N TRP A 37 8.95 5.05 9.27
CA TRP A 37 8.23 5.44 8.06
C TRP A 37 7.17 4.39 7.73
N TRP A 38 5.90 4.79 7.69
CA TRP A 38 4.77 3.87 7.44
C TRP A 38 3.94 4.32 6.23
N TYR A 39 3.10 3.42 5.69
CA TYR A 39 2.12 3.72 4.64
C TYR A 39 0.71 3.89 5.25
N PRO A 40 -0.05 4.97 4.96
CA PRO A 40 0.24 6.06 4.02
C PRO A 40 1.50 6.86 4.39
N PRO A 41 2.29 7.31 3.40
CA PRO A 41 3.65 7.82 3.59
C PRO A 41 3.68 8.93 4.64
N GLY A 42 4.26 8.60 5.80
CA GLY A 42 4.35 9.52 6.92
C GLY A 42 5.26 8.99 8.02
N TRP A 43 5.82 9.94 8.79
CA TRP A 43 6.58 9.64 9.99
C TRP A 43 5.63 9.30 11.14
N VAL A 44 5.80 8.12 11.70
CA VAL A 44 5.02 7.66 12.86
C VAL A 44 6.00 7.45 14.01
N VAL A 45 5.79 8.21 15.09
CA VAL A 45 6.50 8.01 16.34
C VAL A 45 5.73 6.97 17.14
N ARG A 46 6.36 5.85 17.44
CA ARG A 46 5.75 4.74 18.19
C ARG A 46 6.66 4.25 19.30
N ASP A 47 6.10 3.57 20.27
CA ASP A 47 6.91 2.87 21.28
C ASP A 47 7.72 1.74 20.64
N PRO A 48 8.90 1.41 21.19
CA PRO A 48 9.75 0.35 20.65
C PRO A 48 8.99 -0.97 20.61
N LYS A 49 9.23 -1.75 19.56
CA LYS A 49 8.52 -3.03 19.38
C LYS A 49 8.78 -3.92 20.61
N PRO A 50 7.74 -4.35 21.34
CA PRO A 50 7.91 -5.33 22.42
C PRO A 50 8.38 -6.68 21.85
N GLU A 51 9.08 -7.48 22.64
CA GLU A 51 9.53 -8.81 22.22
C GLU A 51 8.33 -9.68 21.81
N GLY A 52 8.31 -10.16 20.55
CA GLY A 52 7.27 -11.04 20.00
C GLY A 52 6.69 -10.63 18.65
N ASP A 53 5.61 -11.31 18.26
CA ASP A 53 4.85 -11.07 17.02
C ASP A 53 3.78 -9.99 17.25
N TRP A 54 4.24 -8.74 17.35
CA TRP A 54 3.38 -7.57 17.48
C TRP A 54 3.27 -6.82 16.15
N ASN A 55 2.05 -6.43 15.79
CA ASN A 55 1.75 -5.58 14.65
C ASN A 55 1.34 -4.17 15.14
N TRP A 56 1.81 -3.13 14.47
CA TRP A 56 1.49 -1.76 14.85
C TRP A 56 0.13 -1.36 14.24
N SER A 57 -0.86 -1.09 15.10
CA SER A 57 -2.18 -0.62 14.66
C SER A 57 -2.19 0.91 14.58
N GLN A 58 -2.31 1.47 13.37
CA GLN A 58 -2.44 2.93 13.20
C GLN A 58 -3.75 3.47 13.76
N SER A 59 -4.82 2.67 13.76
CA SER A 59 -6.13 3.09 14.29
C SER A 59 -6.14 3.21 15.81
N GLU A 60 -5.32 2.40 16.49
CA GLU A 60 -5.26 2.37 17.95
C GLU A 60 -3.97 2.97 18.52
N GLU A 61 -3.07 3.43 17.64
CA GLU A 61 -1.75 3.99 17.95
C GLU A 61 -0.98 3.14 18.97
N ARG A 62 -1.09 1.81 18.85
CA ARG A 62 -0.49 0.84 19.77
C ARG A 62 -0.09 -0.45 19.07
N TRP A 63 0.82 -1.18 19.70
CA TRP A 63 1.13 -2.56 19.32
C TRP A 63 -0.04 -3.46 19.68
N ILE A 64 -0.57 -4.15 18.68
CA ILE A 64 -1.56 -5.22 18.85
C ILE A 64 -0.88 -6.55 18.55
N GLU A 65 -1.27 -7.60 19.27
CA GLU A 65 -0.78 -8.95 18.97
C GLU A 65 -1.16 -9.29 17.53
N ALA A 66 -0.18 -9.77 16.75
CA ALA A 66 -0.42 -10.17 15.37
C ALA A 66 -1.29 -11.44 15.39
N VAL A 67 -2.61 -11.26 15.44
CA VAL A 67 -3.53 -12.31 15.01
C VAL A 67 -3.26 -12.46 13.52
N VAL A 68 -2.50 -13.50 13.15
CA VAL A 68 -2.43 -13.97 11.77
C VAL A 68 -3.84 -14.40 11.42
N ALA A 69 -4.67 -13.44 11.00
CA ALA A 69 -5.85 -13.74 10.24
C ALA A 69 -5.29 -14.40 8.98
N THR A 70 -5.33 -15.73 8.95
CA THR A 70 -5.20 -16.51 7.73
C THR A 70 -6.24 -15.91 6.79
N VAL A 71 -5.81 -14.99 5.94
CA VAL A 71 -6.60 -14.56 4.80
C VAL A 71 -6.66 -15.80 3.92
N GLU A 72 -7.71 -16.59 4.11
CA GLU A 72 -8.12 -17.53 3.08
C GLU A 72 -8.32 -16.68 1.84
N ASP A 73 -7.37 -16.82 0.91
CA ASP A 73 -7.31 -16.20 -0.40
C ASP A 73 -8.66 -16.43 -1.09
N THR A 74 -9.61 -15.54 -0.84
CA THR A 74 -10.82 -15.45 -1.63
C THR A 74 -10.37 -14.74 -2.89
N VAL A 75 -9.79 -15.51 -3.80
CA VAL A 75 -9.66 -15.20 -5.22
C VAL A 75 -11.03 -14.66 -5.66
N ILE A 76 -11.14 -13.33 -5.70
CA ILE A 76 -12.26 -12.68 -6.35
C ILE A 76 -12.00 -12.91 -7.83
N ASP A 77 -12.55 -14.01 -8.35
CA ASP A 77 -12.70 -14.26 -9.78
C ASP A 77 -13.53 -13.10 -10.33
N MET A 78 -12.86 -12.03 -10.75
CA MET A 78 -13.46 -11.04 -11.62
C MET A 78 -13.75 -11.78 -12.92
N PRO A 79 -15.02 -11.90 -13.36
CA PRO A 79 -15.27 -12.34 -14.73
C PRO A 79 -14.65 -11.28 -15.63
N SER A 80 -13.51 -11.62 -16.20
CA SER A 80 -12.85 -10.86 -17.25
C SER A 80 -13.88 -10.64 -18.35
N ALA A 81 -14.29 -9.38 -18.53
CA ALA A 81 -15.21 -8.96 -19.57
C ALA A 81 -14.56 -9.19 -20.94
N ASN A 82 -14.70 -10.41 -21.47
CA ASN A 82 -14.58 -10.72 -22.88
C ASN A 82 -15.99 -10.89 -23.45
N ASP A 83 -16.81 -9.85 -23.32
CA ASP A 83 -18.00 -9.73 -24.17
C ASP A 83 -17.51 -9.31 -25.55
N SER A 84 -17.25 -10.32 -26.37
CA SER A 84 -16.97 -10.15 -27.78
C SER A 84 -18.22 -9.55 -28.41
N ILE A 85 -18.16 -8.26 -28.77
CA ILE A 85 -19.21 -7.59 -29.55
C ILE A 85 -19.35 -8.35 -30.87
N ASN A 86 -20.30 -9.28 -30.92
CA ASN A 86 -20.71 -9.91 -32.16
C ASN A 86 -21.61 -8.90 -32.88
N VAL A 87 -20.99 -8.07 -33.72
CA VAL A 87 -21.73 -7.24 -34.67
C VAL A 87 -22.43 -8.21 -35.62
N GLY A 88 -23.70 -8.50 -35.31
CA GLY A 88 -24.55 -9.34 -36.14
C GLY A 88 -24.60 -8.75 -37.54
N THR A 89 -23.92 -9.41 -38.46
CA THR A 89 -23.91 -9.09 -39.89
C THR A 89 -25.34 -9.15 -40.40
N ALA A 90 -25.85 -8.00 -40.84
CA ALA A 90 -27.16 -7.89 -41.46
C ALA A 90 -27.31 -8.87 -42.63
N SER A 91 -28.38 -9.67 -42.63
CA SER A 91 -28.87 -10.36 -43.82
C SER A 91 -30.29 -9.85 -44.10
N PRO A 92 -30.54 -9.15 -45.21
CA PRO A 92 -31.89 -8.78 -45.60
C PRO A 92 -32.59 -9.99 -46.23
N THR A 93 -33.57 -10.57 -45.54
CA THR A 93 -34.52 -11.50 -46.17
C THR A 93 -35.55 -10.70 -46.96
N ILE A 94 -35.40 -10.73 -48.29
CA ILE A 94 -36.43 -10.40 -49.27
C ILE A 94 -37.56 -11.41 -49.11
N ILE A 95 -38.79 -10.92 -48.88
CA ILE A 95 -40.02 -11.71 -49.03
C ILE A 95 -40.50 -11.50 -50.46
N VAL A 96 -40.69 -12.61 -51.19
CA VAL A 96 -41.36 -12.67 -52.50
C VAL A 96 -42.85 -12.95 -52.31
#